data_AF-A0A7S3UBA9-F1
#
_entry.id   AF-A0A7S3UBA9-F1
#
_cell.length_a   1.000
_cell.length_b   1.000
_cell.length_c   1.000
_cell.angle_alpha   90.00
_cell.angle_beta   90.00
_cell.angle_gamma   90.00
#
_symmetry.space_group_name_H-M   'P 1'
#
loop_
_entity.id
_entity.type
_entity.pdbx_description
1 polymer ?
#
loop_
_entity_poly.entity_id
_entity_poly.type
_entity_poly.pdbx_seq_one_letter_code
_entity_poly.pdbx_strand_id
1 'polypeptide(L)'
;MEASRSLGTRLHVPGRLQRARRRTARFRGGTVKAQEEDARGDGTSTSTSAKLVGAAAAFTAVAVAATNLPNEWIEDMVYGDVYSVQDDGMFSAGAVASSLLWSLSLYYASPLQALLLFLGKIDKSRPSDLVLQQFGKWMGYDVASVHYEAPAVVRAAAVLVFLLAGVGVTASLRALTEGDTTWAVSVAIGFAMIAGVYELGRPVRLSREDAERLERMWQDFQGFADENLQDSGRCHVSEVEKRFRTSSAKYRSKESCTDMELRNLIANWAPHADRTPSGYYKGLSLRPRIDPFQ
;
A
#
# COMPACT_ATOMS: atom_id res chain seq x y z
N MET A 1 -49.43 33.17 43.34
CA MET A 1 -49.72 34.06 42.20
C MET A 1 -48.38 34.71 41.85
N GLU A 2 -47.74 34.56 40.71
CA GLU A 2 -48.06 34.02 39.38
C GLU A 2 -46.74 33.57 38.74
N ALA A 3 -46.82 32.57 37.87
CA ALA A 3 -45.71 31.96 37.19
C ALA A 3 -45.19 32.82 36.02
N SER A 4 -43.87 33.01 35.93
CA SER A 4 -43.20 33.45 34.70
C SER A 4 -42.51 32.25 34.06
N ARG A 5 -43.12 31.71 33.00
CA ARG A 5 -42.54 30.70 32.11
C ARG A 5 -41.79 31.43 30.98
N SER A 6 -40.46 31.36 30.96
CA SER A 6 -39.66 31.76 29.81
C SER A 6 -39.69 30.67 28.73
N LEU A 7 -40.22 31.02 27.55
CA LEU A 7 -40.21 30.20 26.34
C LEU A 7 -38.76 29.99 25.84
N GLY A 8 -38.29 28.75 25.91
CA GLY A 8 -37.12 28.28 25.15
C GLY A 8 -37.54 27.79 23.78
N THR A 9 -37.47 28.68 22.77
CA THR A 9 -37.68 28.32 21.37
C THR A 9 -36.48 27.52 20.87
N ARG A 10 -36.57 26.18 20.88
CA ARG A 10 -35.62 25.31 20.17
C ARG A 10 -35.83 25.48 18.67
N LEU A 11 -34.95 26.24 18.03
CA LEU A 11 -34.82 26.27 16.57
C LEU A 11 -34.48 24.86 16.07
N HIS A 12 -35.46 24.23 15.43
CA HIS A 12 -35.30 22.97 14.71
C HIS A 12 -34.55 23.26 13.41
N VAL A 13 -33.24 22.98 13.39
CA VAL A 13 -32.43 23.07 12.17
C VAL A 13 -32.68 21.80 11.34
N PRO A 14 -33.28 21.89 10.14
CA PRO A 14 -33.56 20.71 9.32
C PRO A 14 -32.26 20.07 8.80
N GLY A 15 -32.18 18.74 8.93
CA GLY A 15 -31.02 17.89 8.63
C GLY A 15 -30.57 17.78 7.17
N ARG A 16 -30.68 18.85 6.37
CA ARG A 16 -30.19 18.87 4.97
C ARG A 16 -28.71 19.20 4.82
N LEU A 17 -28.06 19.77 5.85
CA LEU A 17 -26.65 20.17 5.77
C LEU A 17 -25.65 19.04 6.10
N GLN A 18 -26.08 17.91 6.67
CA GLN A 18 -25.19 16.76 6.88
C GLN A 18 -24.95 15.93 5.61
N ARG A 19 -25.81 16.02 4.59
CA ARG A 19 -25.63 15.29 3.32
C ARG A 19 -24.59 15.91 2.39
N ALA A 20 -24.27 17.19 2.54
CA ALA A 20 -23.33 17.87 1.65
C ALA A 20 -21.85 17.51 1.93
N ARG A 21 -21.53 16.98 3.13
CA ARG A 21 -20.14 16.70 3.54
C ARG A 21 -19.61 15.31 3.15
N ARG A 22 -20.42 14.43 2.56
CA ARG A 22 -20.01 13.08 2.11
C ARG A 22 -19.53 13.02 0.65
N ARG A 23 -19.54 14.13 -0.11
CA ARG A 23 -19.36 14.14 -1.57
C ARG A 23 -17.94 14.10 -2.13
N THR A 24 -16.90 13.90 -1.31
CA THR A 24 -15.51 13.84 -1.80
C THR A 24 -14.76 12.57 -1.37
N ALA A 25 -15.47 11.52 -1.01
CA ALA A 25 -14.85 10.21 -0.81
C ALA A 25 -14.48 9.61 -2.18
N ARG A 26 -13.26 9.90 -2.66
CA ARG A 26 -12.57 9.06 -3.64
C ARG A 26 -12.59 7.62 -3.14
N PHE A 27 -12.55 6.64 -4.04
CA PHE A 27 -12.34 5.25 -3.67
C PHE A 27 -11.06 5.14 -2.83
N ARG A 28 -11.22 5.19 -1.51
CA ARG A 28 -10.13 5.01 -0.56
C ARG A 28 -9.92 3.52 -0.62
N GLY A 29 -8.93 3.07 -1.42
CA GLY A 29 -8.62 1.65 -1.63
C GLY A 29 -8.69 0.92 -0.30
N GLY A 30 -9.85 0.30 -0.05
CA GLY A 30 -10.32 -0.08 1.27
C GLY A 30 -9.72 -1.40 1.68
N THR A 31 -8.44 -1.58 1.42
CA THR A 31 -7.73 -2.80 1.78
C THR A 31 -7.62 -2.93 3.29
N VAL A 32 -7.54 -1.84 4.05
CA VAL A 32 -7.28 -1.94 5.49
C VAL A 32 -8.49 -2.45 6.29
N LYS A 33 -9.67 -1.85 6.18
CA LYS A 33 -10.82 -2.29 7.02
C LYS A 33 -11.44 -3.61 6.56
N ALA A 34 -11.53 -3.86 5.25
CA ALA A 34 -12.09 -5.11 4.74
C ALA A 34 -11.10 -6.29 4.88
N GLN A 35 -9.79 -6.08 4.74
CA GLN A 35 -8.83 -7.15 5.08
C GLN A 35 -8.73 -7.39 6.58
N GLU A 36 -8.92 -6.37 7.44
CA GLU A 36 -8.83 -6.55 8.90
C GLU A 36 -10.04 -7.31 9.47
N GLU A 37 -11.23 -7.19 8.86
CA GLU A 37 -12.38 -8.04 9.18
C GLU A 37 -12.29 -9.46 8.59
N ASP A 38 -11.77 -9.65 7.36
CA ASP A 38 -11.51 -10.99 6.81
C ASP A 38 -10.31 -11.69 7.50
N ALA A 39 -9.34 -10.94 8.03
CA ALA A 39 -8.25 -11.50 8.85
C ALA A 39 -8.73 -12.05 10.20
N ARG A 40 -9.93 -11.67 10.65
CA ARG A 40 -10.58 -12.21 11.84
C ARG A 40 -11.47 -13.44 11.55
N GLY A 41 -11.71 -13.76 10.28
CA GLY A 41 -12.69 -14.75 9.86
C GLY A 41 -12.19 -15.88 8.95
N ASP A 42 -11.08 -15.74 8.23
CA ASP A 42 -10.63 -16.79 7.30
C ASP A 42 -9.09 -16.79 7.12
N GLY A 43 -8.53 -17.97 6.85
CA GLY A 43 -7.13 -18.38 7.04
C GLY A 43 -6.08 -17.73 6.15
N THR A 44 -6.05 -16.39 6.02
CA THR A 44 -5.07 -15.67 5.18
C THR A 44 -3.77 -15.28 5.91
N SER A 45 -3.72 -15.41 7.25
CA SER A 45 -2.49 -15.25 8.06
C SER A 45 -1.41 -16.29 7.69
N THR A 46 -1.81 -17.50 7.30
CA THR A 46 -0.88 -18.57 6.90
C THR A 46 -0.20 -18.28 5.58
N SER A 47 -0.83 -17.57 4.64
CA SER A 47 -0.25 -17.26 3.31
C SER A 47 0.88 -16.23 3.38
N THR A 48 0.68 -15.15 4.15
CA THR A 48 1.72 -14.12 4.31
C THR A 48 2.87 -14.65 5.16
N SER A 49 2.56 -15.38 6.23
CA SER A 49 3.56 -16.06 7.06
C SER A 49 4.31 -17.15 6.29
N ALA A 50 3.64 -17.92 5.43
CA ALA A 50 4.28 -18.93 4.57
C ALA A 50 5.13 -18.30 3.47
N LYS A 51 4.75 -17.14 2.92
CA LYS A 51 5.59 -16.39 1.98
C LYS A 51 6.82 -15.80 2.67
N LEU A 52 6.67 -15.33 3.91
CA LEU A 52 7.77 -14.76 4.69
C LEU A 52 8.74 -15.85 5.20
N VAL A 53 8.21 -16.99 5.65
CA VAL A 53 8.98 -18.20 6.00
C VAL A 53 9.60 -18.83 4.75
N GLY A 54 8.89 -18.86 3.62
CA GLY A 54 9.41 -19.32 2.34
C GLY A 54 10.52 -18.42 1.80
N ALA A 55 10.41 -17.11 1.97
CA ALA A 55 11.48 -16.17 1.63
C ALA A 55 12.68 -16.35 2.57
N ALA A 56 12.46 -16.48 3.88
CA ALA A 56 13.54 -16.75 4.84
C ALA A 56 14.25 -18.09 4.55
N ALA A 57 13.50 -19.12 4.16
CA ALA A 57 14.05 -20.41 3.75
C ALA A 57 14.79 -20.31 2.41
N ALA A 58 14.28 -19.55 1.44
CA ALA A 58 14.98 -19.29 0.18
C ALA A 58 16.27 -18.49 0.38
N PHE A 59 16.28 -17.50 1.27
CA PHE A 59 17.48 -16.75 1.64
C PHE A 59 18.48 -17.59 2.41
N THR A 60 18.01 -18.49 3.28
CA THR A 60 18.85 -19.48 3.94
C THR A 60 19.41 -20.47 2.92
N ALA A 61 18.62 -20.90 1.94
CA ALA A 61 19.07 -21.77 0.87
C ALA A 61 20.05 -21.08 -0.08
N VAL A 62 19.90 -19.78 -0.34
CA VAL A 62 20.87 -18.97 -1.11
C VAL A 62 22.13 -18.75 -0.30
N ALA A 63 22.05 -18.52 1.01
CA ALA A 63 23.22 -18.43 1.89
C ALA A 63 23.95 -19.78 2.00
N VAL A 64 23.21 -20.89 2.08
CA VAL A 64 23.78 -22.25 2.10
C VAL A 64 24.33 -22.65 0.73
N ALA A 65 23.66 -22.29 -0.36
CA ALA A 65 24.18 -22.46 -1.71
C ALA A 65 25.42 -21.60 -1.94
N ALA A 66 25.45 -20.38 -1.40
CA ALA A 66 26.64 -19.55 -1.37
C ALA A 66 27.76 -20.23 -0.60
N THR A 67 27.52 -20.89 0.55
CA THR A 67 28.57 -21.66 1.25
C THR A 67 28.99 -22.97 0.55
N ASN A 68 28.26 -23.42 -0.47
CA ASN A 68 28.56 -24.62 -1.26
C ASN A 68 29.07 -24.30 -2.68
N LEU A 69 29.15 -23.02 -3.06
CA LEU A 69 29.92 -22.62 -4.23
C LEU A 69 31.40 -22.94 -3.93
N PRO A 70 32.15 -23.46 -4.91
CA PRO A 70 33.58 -23.70 -4.72
C PRO A 70 34.22 -22.42 -4.20
N ASN A 71 34.99 -22.52 -3.10
CA ASN A 71 35.57 -21.38 -2.39
C ASN A 71 36.26 -20.40 -3.34
N GLU A 72 36.78 -20.88 -4.46
CA GLU A 72 37.47 -20.12 -5.51
C GLU A 72 36.56 -19.08 -6.20
N TRP A 73 35.25 -19.35 -6.37
CA TRP A 73 34.30 -18.38 -6.96
C TRP A 73 33.83 -17.35 -5.96
N ILE A 74 33.63 -17.75 -4.71
CA ILE A 74 33.34 -16.81 -3.61
C ILE A 74 34.60 -16.01 -3.31
N GLU A 75 35.78 -16.62 -3.35
CA GLU A 75 37.07 -15.95 -3.21
C GLU A 75 37.40 -15.08 -4.40
N ASP A 76 36.92 -15.34 -5.61
CA ASP A 76 37.13 -14.41 -6.73
C ASP A 76 36.07 -13.29 -6.76
N MET A 77 34.84 -13.54 -6.27
CA MET A 77 33.77 -12.52 -6.22
C MET A 77 33.76 -11.69 -4.93
N VAL A 78 34.24 -12.28 -3.83
CA VAL A 78 34.48 -11.65 -2.53
C VAL A 78 35.95 -11.28 -2.44
N TYR A 79 36.92 -12.18 -2.52
CA TYR A 79 38.35 -11.82 -2.35
C TYR A 79 39.10 -11.39 -3.63
N GLY A 80 38.53 -11.57 -4.83
CA GLY A 80 39.15 -11.29 -6.13
C GLY A 80 38.76 -9.90 -6.61
N ASP A 81 39.77 -9.03 -6.75
CA ASP A 81 39.71 -7.62 -7.15
C ASP A 81 38.77 -6.68 -6.37
N VAL A 82 37.84 -7.16 -5.54
CA VAL A 82 36.95 -6.33 -4.73
C VAL A 82 37.55 -6.07 -3.33
N TYR A 83 38.38 -6.99 -2.80
CA TYR A 83 39.01 -6.88 -1.47
C TYR A 83 40.54 -6.74 -1.52
N SER A 84 41.19 -7.01 -2.66
CA SER A 84 42.65 -6.81 -2.85
C SER A 84 43.05 -5.37 -3.14
N VAL A 85 42.07 -4.45 -3.28
CA VAL A 85 42.32 -3.07 -3.67
C VAL A 85 42.57 -2.22 -2.43
N GLN A 86 43.80 -2.31 -1.94
CA GLN A 86 44.47 -1.22 -1.26
C GLN A 86 44.74 -0.08 -2.28
N ASP A 87 43.69 0.43 -2.94
CA ASP A 87 43.75 1.75 -3.60
C ASP A 87 43.13 2.77 -2.67
N ASP A 88 43.95 3.74 -2.27
CA ASP A 88 43.57 4.96 -1.57
C ASP A 88 42.69 5.91 -2.43
N GLY A 89 42.15 5.43 -3.56
CA GLY A 89 41.36 6.19 -4.51
C GLY A 89 39.86 6.25 -4.22
N MET A 90 39.23 7.37 -4.58
CA MET A 90 37.77 7.55 -4.58
C MET A 90 37.02 6.58 -5.51
N PHE A 91 37.72 5.89 -6.43
CA PHE A 91 37.14 5.05 -7.49
C PHE A 91 37.50 3.56 -7.38
N SER A 92 37.74 3.04 -6.18
CA SER A 92 37.97 1.59 -6.01
C SER A 92 36.73 0.77 -6.39
N ALA A 93 36.94 -0.45 -6.87
CA ALA A 93 35.85 -1.37 -7.25
C ALA A 93 34.89 -1.60 -6.08
N GLY A 94 35.42 -1.79 -4.87
CA GLY A 94 34.63 -1.91 -3.64
C GLY A 94 33.79 -0.65 -3.33
N ALA A 95 34.31 0.55 -3.59
CA ALA A 95 33.56 1.79 -3.41
C ALA A 95 32.44 1.93 -4.44
N VAL A 96 32.65 1.54 -5.69
CA VAL A 96 31.61 1.53 -6.73
C VAL A 96 30.53 0.50 -6.38
N ALA A 97 30.91 -0.73 -6.05
CA ALA A 97 29.99 -1.80 -5.70
C ALA A 97 29.13 -1.46 -4.48
N SER A 98 29.75 -1.00 -3.39
CA SER A 98 29.02 -0.55 -2.19
C SER A 98 28.09 0.63 -2.50
N SER A 99 28.53 1.62 -3.29
CA SER A 99 27.70 2.78 -3.65
C SER A 99 26.46 2.34 -4.43
N LEU A 100 26.61 1.43 -5.41
CA LEU A 100 25.49 0.89 -6.17
C LEU A 100 24.53 0.08 -5.29
N LEU A 101 25.06 -0.77 -4.41
CA LEU A 101 24.24 -1.54 -3.47
C LEU A 101 23.46 -0.63 -2.52
N TRP A 102 24.10 0.39 -1.94
CA TRP A 102 23.42 1.37 -1.08
C TRP A 102 22.37 2.15 -1.86
N SER A 103 22.68 2.57 -3.08
CA SER A 103 21.73 3.29 -3.95
C SER A 103 20.49 2.46 -4.22
N LEU A 104 20.68 1.20 -4.61
CA LEU A 104 19.59 0.25 -4.85
C LEU A 104 18.77 0.02 -3.58
N SER A 105 19.44 -0.20 -2.45
CA SER A 105 18.77 -0.51 -1.21
C SER A 105 17.94 0.67 -0.69
N LEU A 106 18.50 1.88 -0.70
CA LEU A 106 17.82 3.12 -0.30
C LEU A 106 16.64 3.46 -1.21
N TYR A 107 16.72 3.08 -2.49
CA TYR A 107 15.62 3.26 -3.43
C TYR A 107 14.36 2.48 -3.00
N TYR A 108 14.54 1.29 -2.42
CA TYR A 108 13.44 0.39 -2.03
C TYR A 108 13.06 0.48 -0.55
N ALA A 109 14.02 0.66 0.34
CA ALA A 109 13.81 0.72 1.78
C ALA A 109 14.65 1.81 2.44
N SER A 110 14.03 2.60 3.31
CA SER A 110 14.75 3.53 4.17
C SER A 110 15.29 2.82 5.42
N PRO A 111 16.33 3.34 6.09
CA PRO A 111 16.81 2.78 7.36
C PRO A 111 15.70 2.67 8.42
N LEU A 112 14.75 3.62 8.42
CA LEU A 112 13.59 3.57 9.29
C LEU A 112 12.63 2.42 8.92
N GLN A 113 12.43 2.15 7.64
CA GLN A 113 11.61 1.01 7.18
C GLN A 113 12.25 -0.34 7.50
N ALA A 114 13.58 -0.43 7.44
CA ALA A 114 14.30 -1.60 7.93
C ALA A 114 14.05 -1.83 9.43
N LEU A 115 14.05 -0.78 10.25
CA LEU A 115 13.69 -0.88 11.68
C LEU A 115 12.23 -1.29 11.88
N LEU A 116 11.30 -0.76 11.07
CA LEU A 116 9.89 -1.14 11.12
C LEU A 116 9.68 -2.63 10.82
N LEU A 117 10.45 -3.20 9.89
CA LEU A 117 10.41 -4.63 9.61
C LEU A 117 10.74 -5.47 10.86
N PHE A 118 11.77 -5.09 11.61
CA PHE A 118 12.11 -5.73 12.89
C PHE A 118 11.01 -5.57 13.95
N LEU A 119 10.22 -4.50 13.87
CA LEU A 119 9.05 -4.26 14.72
C LEU A 119 7.76 -4.94 14.20
N GLY A 120 7.86 -5.75 13.14
CA GLY A 120 6.72 -6.43 12.52
C GLY A 120 5.76 -5.50 11.76
N LYS A 121 6.21 -4.29 11.41
CA LYS A 121 5.42 -3.29 10.68
C LYS A 121 5.95 -3.14 9.25
N ILE A 122 5.06 -3.28 8.27
CA ILE A 122 5.38 -3.06 6.86
C ILE A 122 4.65 -1.79 6.41
N ASP A 123 5.40 -0.73 6.13
CA ASP A 123 4.88 0.47 5.46
C ASP A 123 4.75 0.23 3.95
N LYS A 124 3.69 0.77 3.38
CA LYS A 124 3.27 0.54 1.99
C LYS A 124 4.06 1.43 1.00
N SER A 125 4.56 2.58 1.46
CA SER A 125 5.21 3.59 0.62
C SER A 125 6.69 3.31 0.38
N ARG A 126 7.20 3.55 -0.83
CA ARG A 126 8.61 3.36 -1.18
C ARG A 126 9.32 4.70 -0.92
N PRO A 127 10.56 4.75 -0.41
CA PRO A 127 11.28 6.02 -0.27
C PRO A 127 11.37 6.76 -1.62
N SER A 128 11.57 6.00 -2.69
CA SER A 128 11.52 6.50 -4.06
C SER A 128 10.19 7.11 -4.45
N ASP A 129 9.05 6.61 -3.96
CA ASP A 129 7.75 7.22 -4.25
C ASP A 129 7.65 8.63 -3.66
N LEU A 130 8.16 8.84 -2.44
CA LEU A 130 8.13 10.16 -1.80
C LEU A 130 8.98 11.16 -2.61
N VAL A 131 10.15 10.72 -3.07
CA VAL A 131 11.04 11.54 -3.90
C VAL A 131 10.38 11.85 -5.25
N LEU A 132 9.80 10.85 -5.92
CA LEU A 132 9.06 11.02 -7.18
C LEU A 132 7.85 11.96 -7.02
N GLN A 133 7.14 11.86 -5.89
CA GLN A 133 6.02 12.73 -5.58
C GLN A 133 6.48 14.16 -5.28
N GLN A 134 7.58 14.34 -4.57
CA GLN A 134 8.11 15.66 -4.24
C GLN A 134 8.63 16.38 -5.49
N PHE A 135 9.40 15.69 -6.34
CA PHE A 135 9.84 16.24 -7.63
C PHE A 135 8.68 16.50 -8.58
N GLY A 136 7.68 15.60 -8.62
CA GLY A 136 6.46 15.80 -9.39
C GLY A 136 5.74 17.08 -8.99
N LYS A 137 5.54 17.30 -7.68
CA LYS A 137 4.91 18.51 -7.14
C LYS A 137 5.72 19.76 -7.47
N TRP A 138 7.05 19.68 -7.35
CA TRP A 138 7.93 20.82 -7.63
C TRP A 138 7.91 21.25 -9.10
N MET A 139 7.80 20.29 -10.01
CA MET A 139 7.64 20.55 -11.45
C MET A 139 6.19 20.88 -11.86
N GLY A 140 5.26 20.98 -10.90
CA GLY A 140 3.88 21.38 -11.15
C GLY A 140 2.95 20.27 -11.66
N TYR A 141 3.34 18.99 -11.56
CA TYR A 141 2.48 17.88 -11.94
C TYR A 141 1.42 17.58 -10.88
N ASP A 142 0.23 17.13 -11.30
CA ASP A 142 -0.82 16.67 -10.38
C ASP A 142 -0.53 15.26 -9.86
N VAL A 143 0.37 15.21 -8.87
CA VAL A 143 0.81 13.99 -8.18
C VAL A 143 -0.32 13.31 -7.40
N ALA A 144 -1.41 14.03 -7.10
CA ALA A 144 -2.56 13.48 -6.40
C ALA A 144 -3.56 12.81 -7.35
N SER A 145 -3.40 12.93 -8.66
CA SER A 145 -4.26 12.25 -9.62
C SER A 145 -4.02 10.73 -9.60
N VAL A 146 -5.09 9.94 -9.78
CA VAL A 146 -4.98 8.48 -9.97
C VAL A 146 -4.18 8.15 -11.24
N HIS A 147 -4.06 9.12 -12.15
CA HIS A 147 -3.36 9.01 -13.43
C HIS A 147 -1.91 9.49 -13.38
N TYR A 148 -1.36 9.86 -12.21
CA TYR A 148 -0.01 10.38 -12.15
C TYR A 148 1.02 9.28 -12.37
N GLU A 149 1.68 9.33 -13.52
CA GLU A 149 2.87 8.58 -13.81
C GLU A 149 4.05 9.54 -13.86
N ALA A 150 5.05 9.32 -13.01
CA ALA A 150 6.21 10.20 -12.97
C ALA A 150 6.91 10.18 -14.36
N PRO A 151 7.09 11.34 -15.02
CA PRO A 151 7.75 11.41 -16.32
C PRO A 151 9.20 10.93 -16.21
N ALA A 152 9.79 10.49 -17.32
CA ALA A 152 11.14 9.92 -17.36
C ALA A 152 12.19 10.82 -16.68
N VAL A 153 12.06 12.14 -16.83
CA VAL A 153 12.93 13.14 -16.18
C VAL A 153 12.83 13.07 -14.65
N VAL A 154 11.62 12.98 -14.09
CA VAL A 154 11.40 12.86 -12.64
C VAL A 154 11.92 11.52 -12.11
N ARG A 155 11.78 10.44 -12.89
CA ARG A 155 12.35 9.13 -12.55
C ARG A 155 13.87 9.16 -12.54
N ALA A 156 14.48 9.74 -13.58
CA ALA A 156 15.93 9.90 -13.65
C ALA A 156 16.46 10.76 -12.50
N ALA A 157 15.77 11.85 -12.15
CA ALA A 157 16.11 12.67 -11.00
C ALA A 157 16.02 11.90 -9.68
N ALA A 158 14.98 11.08 -9.49
CA ALA A 158 14.86 10.23 -8.31
C ALA A 158 16.01 9.21 -8.23
N VAL A 159 16.31 8.50 -9.33
CA VAL A 159 17.45 7.57 -9.40
C VAL A 159 18.75 8.29 -9.06
N LEU A 160 18.98 9.49 -9.60
CA LEU A 160 20.16 10.29 -9.32
C LEU A 160 20.29 10.65 -7.84
N VAL A 161 19.18 11.02 -7.18
CA VAL A 161 19.18 11.28 -5.72
C VAL A 161 19.62 10.06 -4.93
N PHE A 162 19.12 8.87 -5.25
CA PHE A 162 19.53 7.65 -4.56
C PHE A 162 20.96 7.23 -4.91
N LEU A 163 21.43 7.49 -6.13
CA LEU A 163 22.83 7.31 -6.51
C LEU A 163 23.76 8.18 -5.68
N LEU A 164 23.46 9.48 -5.57
CA LEU A 164 24.22 10.41 -4.75
C LEU A 164 24.16 10.04 -3.26
N ALA A 165 23.00 9.58 -2.78
CA ALA A 165 22.86 9.09 -1.42
C ALA A 165 23.71 7.84 -1.15
N GLY A 166 23.74 6.88 -2.09
CA GLY A 166 24.56 5.68 -1.97
C GLY A 166 26.05 5.99 -1.96
N VAL A 167 26.51 6.88 -2.85
CA VAL A 167 27.89 7.40 -2.83
C VAL A 167 28.20 8.09 -1.49
N GLY A 168 27.27 8.91 -0.99
CA GLY A 168 27.43 9.59 0.29
C GLY A 168 27.54 8.64 1.48
N VAL A 169 26.72 7.57 1.53
CA VAL A 169 26.80 6.55 2.58
C VAL A 169 28.12 5.78 2.50
N THR A 170 28.52 5.34 1.31
CA THR A 170 29.82 4.68 1.11
C THR A 170 30.98 5.57 1.53
N ALA A 171 31.00 6.85 1.11
CA ALA A 171 32.05 7.79 1.49
C ALA A 171 32.09 8.01 3.01
N SER A 172 30.92 8.11 3.65
CA SER A 172 30.82 8.28 5.11
C SER A 172 31.34 7.05 5.85
N LEU A 173 30.99 5.84 5.40
CA LEU A 173 31.47 4.61 6.02
C LEU A 173 32.98 4.45 5.85
N ARG A 174 33.53 4.70 4.66
CA ARG A 174 34.99 4.70 4.44
C ARG A 174 35.72 5.70 5.33
N ALA A 175 35.15 6.90 5.53
CA ALA A 175 35.74 7.89 6.42
C ALA A 175 35.77 7.43 7.89
N LEU A 176 34.80 6.60 8.31
CA LEU A 176 34.73 6.04 9.66
C LEU A 176 35.61 4.80 9.86
N THR A 177 35.96 4.10 8.78
CA THR A 177 36.75 2.86 8.79
C THR A 177 38.17 3.06 8.26
N GLU A 178 38.68 4.30 8.32
CA GLU A 178 40.04 4.66 7.88
C GLU A 178 40.35 4.24 6.43
N GLY A 179 39.33 4.27 5.56
CA GLY A 179 39.44 3.96 4.14
C GLY A 179 38.99 2.56 3.74
N ASP A 180 38.80 1.64 4.70
CA ASP A 180 38.39 0.25 4.45
C ASP A 180 36.97 0.16 3.89
N THR A 181 36.84 -0.43 2.70
CA THR A 181 35.55 -0.63 2.00
C THR A 181 34.80 -1.89 2.44
N THR A 182 35.44 -2.80 3.16
CA THR A 182 34.88 -4.10 3.57
C THR A 182 33.58 -3.93 4.36
N TRP A 183 33.59 -3.01 5.33
CA TRP A 183 32.40 -2.66 6.11
C TRP A 183 31.30 -2.03 5.27
N ALA A 184 31.67 -1.14 4.34
CA ALA A 184 30.69 -0.49 3.47
C ALA A 184 29.96 -1.49 2.57
N VAL A 185 30.69 -2.45 1.98
CA VAL A 185 30.14 -3.50 1.12
C VAL A 185 29.29 -4.49 1.92
N SER A 186 29.82 -5.03 3.03
CA SER A 186 29.12 -6.04 3.84
C SER A 186 27.80 -5.53 4.40
N VAL A 187 27.76 -4.30 4.93
CA VAL A 187 26.52 -3.69 5.43
C VAL A 187 25.56 -3.38 4.28
N ALA A 188 26.07 -2.95 3.11
CA ALA A 188 25.22 -2.72 1.94
C ALA A 188 24.52 -4.00 1.47
N ILE A 189 25.22 -5.14 1.48
CA ILE A 189 24.63 -6.44 1.14
C ILE A 189 23.51 -6.78 2.12
N GLY A 190 23.77 -6.69 3.43
CA GLY A 190 22.74 -6.96 4.45
C GLY A 190 21.52 -6.06 4.30
N PHE A 191 21.74 -4.78 4.02
CA PHE A 191 20.67 -3.81 3.81
C PHE A 191 19.90 -4.06 2.50
N ALA A 192 20.58 -4.49 1.43
CA ALA A 192 19.94 -4.88 0.17
C ALA A 192 19.01 -6.09 0.35
N MET A 193 19.40 -7.05 1.18
CA MET A 193 18.57 -8.20 1.51
C MET A 193 17.30 -7.77 2.27
N ILE A 194 17.43 -6.87 3.25
CA ILE A 194 16.27 -6.29 3.95
C ILE A 194 15.37 -5.55 2.97
N ALA A 195 15.93 -4.75 2.07
CA ALA A 195 15.17 -4.04 1.05
C ALA A 195 14.41 -5.02 0.12
N GLY A 196 15.03 -6.15 -0.23
CA GLY A 196 14.40 -7.23 -0.98
C GLY A 196 13.22 -7.87 -0.23
N VAL A 197 13.37 -8.20 1.05
CA VAL A 197 12.28 -8.72 1.90
C VAL A 197 11.14 -7.71 1.97
N TYR A 198 11.47 -6.44 2.12
CA TYR A 198 10.49 -5.37 2.20
C TYR A 198 9.71 -5.20 0.90
N GLU A 199 10.38 -5.34 -0.24
CA GLU A 199 9.75 -5.29 -1.55
C GLU A 199 8.83 -6.49 -1.79
N LEU A 200 9.26 -7.70 -1.37
CA LEU A 200 8.43 -8.91 -1.44
C LEU A 200 7.21 -8.86 -0.50
N GLY A 201 7.35 -8.25 0.67
CA GLY A 201 6.27 -8.08 1.65
C GLY A 201 5.27 -6.97 1.28
N ARG A 202 5.57 -6.18 0.25
CA ARG A 202 4.77 -5.03 -0.13
C ARG A 202 3.50 -5.47 -0.87
N PRO A 203 2.32 -4.91 -0.53
CA PRO A 203 1.11 -5.19 -1.29
C PRO A 203 1.28 -4.73 -2.74
N VAL A 204 0.83 -5.57 -3.67
CA VAL A 204 0.84 -5.29 -5.11
C VAL A 204 0.10 -3.98 -5.35
N ARG A 205 0.75 -3.03 -6.04
CA ARG A 205 0.10 -1.80 -6.45
C ARG A 205 -0.97 -2.14 -7.46
N LEU A 206 -2.14 -1.55 -7.27
CA LEU A 206 -3.21 -1.66 -8.25
C LEU A 206 -2.70 -1.11 -9.58
N SER A 207 -2.92 -1.84 -10.67
CA SER A 207 -2.60 -1.32 -12.00
C SER A 207 -3.44 -0.07 -12.26
N ARG A 208 -2.99 0.79 -13.18
CA ARG A 208 -3.75 1.98 -13.57
C ARG A 208 -5.15 1.61 -14.07
N GLU A 209 -5.22 0.58 -14.92
CA GLU A 209 -6.46 0.08 -15.49
C GLU A 209 -7.41 -0.44 -14.40
N ASP A 210 -6.87 -1.15 -13.41
CA ASP A 210 -7.64 -1.63 -12.25
C ASP A 210 -8.13 -0.48 -11.37
N ALA A 211 -7.30 0.55 -11.15
CA ALA A 211 -7.68 1.72 -10.35
C ALA A 211 -8.81 2.50 -11.03
N GLU A 212 -8.70 2.70 -12.34
CA GLU A 212 -9.75 3.33 -13.15
C GLU A 212 -11.04 2.49 -13.16
N ARG A 213 -10.92 1.16 -13.27
CA ARG A 213 -12.04 0.24 -13.20
C ARG A 213 -12.75 0.32 -11.84
N LEU A 214 -12.00 0.27 -10.74
CA LEU A 214 -12.57 0.36 -9.39
C LEU A 214 -13.20 1.72 -9.10
N GLU A 215 -12.61 2.82 -9.57
CA GLU A 215 -13.18 4.17 -9.39
C GLU A 215 -14.48 4.33 -10.20
N ARG A 216 -14.54 3.83 -11.44
CA ARG A 216 -15.80 3.80 -12.22
C ARG A 216 -16.87 2.97 -11.52
N MET A 217 -16.51 1.79 -11.03
CA MET A 217 -17.41 0.91 -10.30
C MET A 217 -17.90 1.55 -8.99
N TRP A 218 -17.04 2.30 -8.31
CA TRP A 218 -17.40 3.08 -7.12
C TRP A 218 -18.42 4.17 -7.42
N GLN A 219 -18.23 4.93 -8.50
CA GLN A 219 -19.18 5.97 -8.91
C GLN A 219 -20.55 5.38 -9.28
N ASP A 220 -20.56 4.28 -10.03
CA ASP A 220 -21.80 3.56 -10.37
C ASP A 220 -22.50 3.01 -9.11
N PHE A 221 -21.74 2.43 -8.18
CA PHE A 221 -22.27 1.91 -6.92
C PHE A 221 -22.80 3.02 -6.02
N GLN A 222 -22.14 4.17 -5.98
CA GLN A 222 -22.60 5.33 -5.20
C GLN A 222 -23.97 5.81 -5.70
N GLY A 223 -24.17 5.90 -7.01
CA GLY A 223 -25.48 6.23 -7.60
C GLY A 223 -26.56 5.23 -7.19
N PHE A 224 -26.26 3.94 -7.28
CA PHE A 224 -27.16 2.89 -6.82
C PHE A 224 -27.49 2.99 -5.32
N ALA A 225 -26.46 3.17 -4.48
CA ALA A 225 -26.56 3.19 -3.04
C ALA A 225 -27.40 4.37 -2.54
N ASP A 226 -27.21 5.55 -3.13
CA ASP A 226 -27.97 6.76 -2.76
C ASP A 226 -29.46 6.63 -3.06
N GLU A 227 -29.84 5.81 -4.05
CA GLU A 227 -31.23 5.53 -4.42
C GLU A 227 -31.84 4.36 -3.65
N ASN A 228 -31.07 3.29 -3.42
CA ASN A 228 -31.60 1.99 -2.99
C ASN A 228 -31.24 1.61 -1.56
N LEU A 229 -30.21 2.22 -0.96
CA LEU A 229 -29.77 1.90 0.40
C LEU A 229 -30.24 2.94 1.42
N GLN A 230 -30.41 2.49 2.66
CA GLN A 230 -30.68 3.32 3.82
C GLN A 230 -29.76 2.94 4.98
N ASP A 231 -29.24 3.95 5.67
CA ASP A 231 -28.35 3.87 6.85
C ASP A 231 -29.15 3.45 8.12
N SER A 232 -29.98 2.42 8.02
CA SER A 232 -30.77 1.89 9.13
C SER A 232 -31.15 0.43 8.89
N GLY A 233 -31.57 -0.29 9.92
CA GLY A 233 -32.08 -1.65 9.79
C GLY A 233 -31.00 -2.73 9.63
N ARG A 234 -31.38 -3.84 8.98
CA ARG A 234 -30.50 -4.98 8.69
C ARG A 234 -30.84 -5.52 7.31
N CYS A 235 -29.84 -5.86 6.51
CA CYS A 235 -30.01 -6.58 5.25
C CYS A 235 -28.93 -7.64 5.09
N HIS A 236 -29.27 -8.71 4.37
CA HIS A 236 -28.28 -9.70 4.00
C HIS A 236 -27.46 -9.21 2.81
N VAL A 237 -26.17 -9.55 2.73
CA VAL A 237 -25.29 -9.11 1.64
C VAL A 237 -25.89 -9.46 0.28
N SER A 238 -26.38 -10.69 0.11
CA SER A 238 -26.95 -11.18 -1.16
C SER A 238 -28.16 -10.38 -1.64
N GLU A 239 -28.91 -9.72 -0.75
CA GLU A 239 -30.03 -8.85 -1.14
C GLU A 239 -29.50 -7.58 -1.83
N VAL A 240 -28.46 -6.99 -1.25
CA VAL A 240 -27.75 -5.84 -1.84
C VAL A 240 -27.12 -6.25 -3.17
N GLU A 241 -26.45 -7.41 -3.23
CA GLU A 241 -25.85 -7.91 -4.48
C GLU A 241 -26.89 -8.11 -5.57
N LYS A 242 -27.99 -8.81 -5.24
CA LYS A 242 -29.07 -9.06 -6.20
C LYS A 242 -29.63 -7.75 -6.72
N ARG A 243 -29.87 -6.76 -5.85
CA ARG A 243 -30.46 -5.48 -6.24
C ARG A 243 -29.48 -4.61 -7.04
N PHE A 244 -28.20 -4.61 -6.69
CA PHE A 244 -27.16 -3.92 -7.46
C PHE A 244 -27.00 -4.52 -8.85
N ARG A 245 -26.86 -5.86 -8.95
CA ARG A 245 -26.75 -6.58 -10.22
C ARG A 245 -28.01 -6.49 -11.09
N THR A 246 -29.17 -6.25 -10.49
CA THR A 246 -30.43 -6.04 -11.24
C THR A 246 -30.53 -4.62 -11.79
N SER A 247 -30.09 -3.61 -11.03
CA SER A 247 -30.14 -2.20 -11.44
C SER A 247 -29.05 -1.85 -12.46
N SER A 248 -27.88 -2.47 -12.36
CA SER A 248 -26.74 -2.19 -13.23
C SER A 248 -26.43 -3.39 -14.12
N ALA A 249 -26.92 -3.35 -15.37
CA ALA A 249 -26.72 -4.42 -16.35
C ALA A 249 -25.24 -4.77 -16.61
N LYS A 250 -24.33 -3.79 -16.43
CA LYS A 250 -22.88 -3.93 -16.60
C LYS A 250 -22.25 -4.89 -15.58
N TYR A 251 -22.83 -5.02 -14.38
CA TYR A 251 -22.27 -5.80 -13.27
C TYR A 251 -23.03 -7.11 -13.01
N ARG A 252 -23.81 -7.56 -13.99
CA ARG A 252 -24.74 -8.70 -13.82
C ARG A 252 -24.01 -10.03 -13.60
N SER A 253 -22.85 -10.21 -14.23
CA SER A 253 -22.03 -11.41 -14.07
C SER A 253 -21.11 -11.31 -12.86
N LYS A 254 -20.83 -12.44 -12.20
CA LYS A 254 -19.86 -12.50 -11.09
C LYS A 254 -18.43 -12.15 -11.52
N GLU A 255 -18.12 -12.34 -12.80
CA GLU A 255 -16.82 -12.01 -13.39
C GLU A 255 -16.61 -10.50 -13.53
N SER A 256 -17.69 -9.73 -13.74
CA SER A 256 -17.62 -8.27 -13.90
C SER A 256 -17.50 -7.49 -12.57
N CYS A 257 -18.03 -8.06 -11.49
CA CYS A 257 -17.94 -7.53 -10.13
C CYS A 257 -17.95 -8.71 -9.15
N THR A 258 -16.79 -8.94 -8.56
CA THR A 258 -16.60 -10.04 -7.60
C THR A 258 -17.34 -9.73 -6.29
N ASP A 259 -17.75 -10.78 -5.59
CA ASP A 259 -18.45 -10.64 -4.31
C ASP A 259 -17.56 -9.89 -3.28
N MET A 260 -16.23 -10.05 -3.35
CA MET A 260 -15.27 -9.32 -2.53
C MET A 260 -15.21 -7.81 -2.87
N GLU A 261 -15.18 -7.45 -4.15
CA GLU A 261 -15.17 -6.05 -4.57
C GLU A 261 -16.44 -5.33 -4.11
N LEU A 262 -17.60 -5.96 -4.28
CA LEU A 262 -18.87 -5.38 -3.85
C LEU A 262 -18.93 -5.17 -2.33
N ARG A 263 -18.38 -6.09 -1.54
CA ARG A 263 -18.22 -5.90 -0.09
C ARG A 263 -17.34 -4.69 0.24
N ASN A 264 -16.25 -4.47 -0.50
CA ASN A 264 -15.39 -3.30 -0.33
C ASN A 264 -16.12 -1.99 -0.68
N LEU A 265 -16.96 -2.00 -1.72
CA LEU A 265 -17.81 -0.86 -2.06
C LEU A 265 -18.80 -0.55 -0.93
N ILE A 266 -19.49 -1.56 -0.38
CA ILE A 266 -20.43 -1.39 0.74
C ILE A 266 -19.71 -0.82 1.96
N ALA A 267 -18.55 -1.39 2.33
CA ALA A 267 -17.76 -0.93 3.47
C ALA A 267 -17.26 0.51 3.30
N ASN A 268 -16.94 0.93 2.07
CA ASN A 268 -16.55 2.30 1.77
C ASN A 268 -17.72 3.28 1.86
N TRP A 269 -18.94 2.88 1.44
CA TRP A 269 -20.12 3.74 1.46
C TRP A 269 -20.74 3.85 2.86
N ALA A 270 -20.86 2.73 3.59
CA ALA A 270 -21.38 2.67 4.95
C ALA A 270 -20.31 2.15 5.93
N PRO A 271 -19.33 2.99 6.34
CA PRO A 271 -18.24 2.58 7.23
C PRO A 271 -18.67 2.27 8.68
N HIS A 272 -19.95 2.50 8.99
CA HIS A 272 -20.58 2.24 10.29
C HIS A 272 -21.41 0.94 10.27
N ALA A 273 -21.51 0.27 9.11
CA ALA A 273 -22.27 -0.95 8.98
C ALA A 273 -21.40 -2.16 9.32
N ASP A 274 -21.67 -2.80 10.45
CA ASP A 274 -20.92 -3.98 10.89
C ASP A 274 -21.48 -5.25 10.25
N ARG A 275 -20.60 -6.08 9.68
CA ARG A 275 -20.98 -7.39 9.12
C ARG A 275 -20.98 -8.48 10.19
N THR A 276 -22.03 -9.29 10.22
CA THR A 276 -22.08 -10.50 11.04
C THR A 276 -21.45 -11.69 10.32
N PRO A 277 -20.97 -12.72 11.04
CA PRO A 277 -20.49 -13.97 10.42
C PRO A 277 -21.52 -14.63 9.50
N SER A 278 -22.81 -14.45 9.80
CA SER A 278 -23.93 -14.94 9.00
C SER A 278 -24.20 -14.13 7.72
N GLY A 279 -23.40 -13.11 7.39
CA GLY A 279 -23.53 -12.35 6.15
C GLY A 279 -24.52 -11.19 6.17
N TYR A 280 -25.01 -10.79 7.35
CA TYR A 280 -25.90 -9.63 7.49
C TYR A 280 -25.11 -8.37 7.85
N TYR A 281 -25.52 -7.23 7.30
CA TYR A 281 -25.05 -5.91 7.74
C TYR A 281 -26.01 -5.33 8.79
N LYS A 282 -25.46 -4.84 9.90
CA LYS A 282 -26.20 -4.05 10.90
C LYS A 282 -26.10 -2.57 10.53
N GLY A 283 -27.21 -1.82 10.62
CA GLY A 283 -27.23 -0.39 10.27
C GLY A 283 -27.32 -0.13 8.77
N LEU A 284 -27.57 -1.16 7.96
CA LEU A 284 -27.78 -1.06 6.53
C LEU A 284 -29.05 -1.84 6.16
N SER A 285 -29.89 -1.27 5.32
CA SER A 285 -30.97 -2.01 4.68
C SER A 285 -31.32 -1.46 3.31
N LEU A 286 -32.11 -2.22 2.56
CA LEU A 286 -32.64 -1.79 1.27
C LEU A 286 -33.88 -0.94 1.50
N ARG A 287 -34.03 0.15 0.73
CA ARG A 287 -35.25 0.93 0.72
C ARG A 287 -36.42 0.07 0.23
N PRO A 288 -37.60 0.16 0.86
CA PRO A 288 -38.80 -0.50 0.37
C PRO A 288 -39.00 -0.13 -1.09
N ARG A 289 -39.16 -1.13 -1.95
CA ARG A 289 -39.58 -0.88 -3.33
C ARG A 289 -41.03 -0.44 -3.26
N ILE A 290 -41.30 0.82 -3.58
CA ILE A 290 -42.67 1.28 -3.77
C ILE A 290 -43.14 0.61 -5.06
N ASP A 291 -43.99 -0.41 -4.95
CA ASP A 291 -44.64 -0.96 -6.13
C ASP A 291 -45.68 0.07 -6.61
N PRO A 292 -45.56 0.61 -7.83
CA PRO A 292 -46.51 1.60 -8.33
C PRO A 292 -47.89 1.00 -8.66
N PHE A 293 -48.08 -0.30 -8.39
CA PHE A 293 -49.29 -1.06 -8.67
C PHE A 293 -49.92 -1.68 -7.41
N GLN A 294 -49.51 -1.23 -6.22
CA GLN A 294 -50.20 -1.54 -4.96
C GLN A 294 -51.13 -0.40 -4.54
#